data_AF-A0A661URC3-F1
#
_entry.id   AF-A0A661URC3-F1
#
_cell.length_a   1.000
_cell.length_b   1.000
_cell.length_c   1.000
_cell.angle_alpha   90.00
_cell.angle_beta   90.00
_cell.angle_gamma   90.00
#
_symmetry.space_group_name_H-M   'P 1'
#
loop_
_entity.id
_entity.type
_entity.pdbx_description
1 polymer ?
#
loop_
_entity_poly.entity_id
_entity_poly.type
_entity_poly.pdbx_seq_one_letter_code
_entity_poly.pdbx_strand_id
1 'polypeptide(L)'
;MILFALFYSNRYIKKENHERITQHFQKVLHNKEKITDQLLIDLEDELLNKGYDSSFYDEEQIQLLKNNGIILLIYENNKLAYWSDNSIPVIEYFETTEFEEKVKFYGNGWYEVQTREFSNLILIGLSRIKNEYNFENEYLRNEFQTDYKIPNEVEILFDPDADNKVFDREGDYLFTLSYPAQFEPHESDIVFLTLIYLLAFVFIIVATYSAYLKILAFYKWKYLLLIGFIVDILIIRFLIFYFELPSILYASKLFSPALFANSMLLPSLGDFIVNAIVLLVISFVIYKSINIRRVNFIYSKIKNILLFSSLITLLFLLFLGTTYLLDSLIIDSDISFNLNSISGIDQYSIIGFFIFGLLILSFVFLTINIAQIVIKYTDSTKKFIFTLAMIHIVFFIICFFLLKCNTIFLVFLFIYIFTFWIIKKSSTVNIRFSSTVFFIIFFSIYSTYILYQCNLFNEHESRKIIAHKLAEDKDPELEYIFSSIRNSVETDTVLNQMITEYMYGTIDNSPEIADYLRNNHFTGYWKKYDLLFTVCDSSRTLDIQPENYLINCYDYFQAKINDYGFETDCEDLYYLRSEAENEKYLGMLDFS
;
A
#
# COMPACT_ATOMS: atom_id res chain seq x y z
N MET A 1 30.01 -4.44 6.78
CA MET A 1 28.55 -4.28 6.98
C MET A 1 27.97 -3.28 5.99
N ILE A 2 28.30 -1.99 6.07
CA ILE A 2 27.93 -1.00 5.03
C ILE A 2 28.51 -1.37 3.66
N LEU A 3 29.79 -1.76 3.59
CA LEU A 3 30.40 -2.29 2.36
C LEU A 3 29.74 -3.58 1.85
N PHE A 4 29.14 -4.39 2.73
CA PHE A 4 28.43 -5.61 2.34
C PHE A 4 27.06 -5.26 1.76
N ALA A 5 26.33 -4.32 2.38
CA ALA A 5 25.08 -3.80 1.84
C ALA A 5 25.29 -3.09 0.48
N LEU A 6 26.37 -2.31 0.34
CA LEU A 6 26.77 -1.68 -0.93
C LEU A 6 27.20 -2.69 -2.00
N PHE A 7 27.86 -3.79 -1.60
CA PHE A 7 28.23 -4.86 -2.52
C PHE A 7 27.00 -5.70 -2.94
N TYR A 8 26.08 -5.95 -2.02
CA TYR A 8 24.82 -6.65 -2.28
C TYR A 8 23.92 -5.83 -3.21
N SER A 9 23.78 -4.52 -2.98
CA SER A 9 23.00 -3.64 -3.87
C SER A 9 23.57 -3.60 -5.29
N ASN A 10 24.90 -3.52 -5.44
CA ASN A 10 25.54 -3.52 -6.75
C ASN A 10 25.38 -4.86 -7.52
N ARG A 11 25.18 -5.98 -6.80
CA ARG A 11 24.91 -7.28 -7.41
C ARG A 11 23.47 -7.39 -7.91
N TYR A 12 22.52 -6.77 -7.20
CA TYR A 12 21.09 -6.77 -7.55
C TYR A 12 20.79 -5.94 -8.81
N ILE A 13 21.60 -4.91 -9.09
CA ILE A 13 21.40 -3.94 -10.18
C ILE A 13 21.89 -4.47 -11.56
N LYS A 14 22.60 -5.60 -11.65
CA LYS A 14 23.19 -6.04 -12.93
C LYS A 14 22.22 -6.84 -13.82
N LYS A 15 22.02 -6.31 -15.03
CA LYS A 15 21.37 -6.83 -16.24
C LYS A 15 21.69 -8.29 -16.63
N GLU A 16 22.74 -8.89 -16.06
CA GLU A 16 23.18 -10.30 -16.30
C GLU A 16 22.18 -11.37 -15.81
N ASN A 17 21.06 -10.99 -15.19
CA ASN A 17 20.09 -11.94 -14.64
C ASN A 17 18.90 -12.23 -15.57
N HIS A 18 18.52 -11.32 -16.49
CA HIS A 18 17.26 -11.44 -17.25
C HIS A 18 17.24 -12.68 -18.15
N GLU A 19 18.28 -12.87 -18.96
CA GLU A 19 18.39 -14.04 -19.85
C GLU A 19 18.32 -15.37 -19.08
N ARG A 20 18.94 -15.43 -17.88
CA ARG A 20 18.87 -16.62 -17.03
C ARG A 20 17.48 -16.85 -16.45
N ILE A 21 16.78 -15.78 -16.07
CA ILE A 21 15.39 -15.85 -15.61
C ILE A 21 14.50 -16.34 -16.75
N THR A 22 14.65 -15.81 -17.95
CA THR A 22 13.92 -16.24 -19.15
C THR A 22 14.18 -17.72 -19.47
N GLN A 23 15.44 -18.16 -19.43
CA GLN A 23 15.79 -19.57 -19.63
C GLN A 23 15.17 -20.49 -18.55
N HIS A 24 15.14 -20.03 -17.29
CA HIS A 24 14.46 -20.77 -16.23
C HIS A 24 12.96 -20.84 -16.47
N PHE A 25 12.34 -19.72 -16.80
CA PHE A 25 10.93 -19.60 -17.13
C PHE A 25 10.55 -20.58 -18.25
N GLN A 26 11.27 -20.56 -19.37
CA GLN A 26 11.04 -21.43 -20.51
C GLN A 26 11.18 -22.92 -20.13
N LYS A 27 12.15 -23.27 -19.28
CA LYS A 27 12.29 -24.64 -18.78
C LYS A 27 11.08 -25.10 -17.95
N VAL A 28 10.52 -24.20 -17.14
CA VAL A 28 9.30 -24.47 -16.35
C VAL A 28 8.10 -24.61 -17.27
N LEU A 29 7.95 -23.72 -18.25
CA LEU A 29 6.91 -23.77 -19.28
C LEU A 29 6.93 -25.10 -20.04
N HIS A 30 8.09 -25.51 -20.57
CA HIS A 30 8.27 -26.80 -21.24
C HIS A 30 7.90 -28.00 -20.37
N ASN A 31 8.15 -27.91 -19.06
CA ASN A 31 7.73 -28.97 -18.14
C ASN A 31 6.21 -28.98 -17.95
N LYS A 32 5.55 -27.82 -17.90
CA LYS A 32 4.09 -27.72 -17.88
C LYS A 32 3.47 -28.23 -19.17
N GLU A 33 3.98 -27.82 -20.33
CA GLU A 33 3.55 -28.32 -21.64
C GLU A 33 3.59 -29.85 -21.69
N LYS A 34 4.64 -30.46 -21.11
CA LYS A 34 4.77 -31.92 -21.03
C LYS A 34 3.74 -32.56 -20.09
N ILE A 35 3.47 -31.93 -18.94
CA ILE A 35 2.49 -32.43 -17.97
C ILE A 35 1.09 -32.34 -18.58
N THR A 36 0.73 -31.20 -19.15
CA THR A 36 -0.57 -30.99 -19.80
C THR A 36 -0.76 -31.94 -20.99
N ASP A 37 0.24 -32.10 -21.85
CA ASP A 37 0.21 -33.07 -22.96
C ASP A 37 -0.02 -34.50 -22.46
N GLN A 38 0.71 -34.91 -21.41
CA GLN A 38 0.49 -36.23 -20.79
C GLN A 38 -0.92 -36.38 -20.21
N LEU A 39 -1.45 -35.35 -19.55
CA LEU A 39 -2.81 -35.36 -19.00
C LEU A 39 -3.87 -35.48 -20.10
N LEU A 40 -3.69 -34.79 -21.22
CA LEU A 40 -4.58 -34.91 -22.37
C LEU A 40 -4.49 -36.31 -23.01
N ILE A 41 -3.30 -36.92 -23.03
CA ILE A 41 -3.12 -38.30 -23.50
C ILE A 41 -3.82 -39.30 -22.59
N ASP A 42 -3.59 -39.21 -21.28
CA ASP A 42 -4.19 -40.10 -20.30
C ASP A 42 -5.73 -39.97 -20.31
N LEU A 43 -6.23 -38.74 -20.49
CA LEU A 43 -7.67 -38.45 -20.61
C LEU A 43 -8.27 -39.04 -21.88
N GLU A 44 -7.59 -38.94 -23.02
CA GLU A 44 -8.01 -39.60 -24.27
C GLU A 44 -8.09 -41.13 -24.10
N ASP A 45 -7.05 -41.75 -23.52
CA ASP A 45 -7.01 -43.18 -23.28
C ASP A 45 -8.12 -43.64 -22.32
N GLU A 46 -8.44 -42.84 -21.30
CA GLU A 46 -9.51 -43.16 -20.36
C GLU A 46 -10.90 -43.02 -21.00
N LEU A 47 -11.13 -41.95 -21.77
CA LEU A 47 -12.38 -41.73 -22.53
C LEU A 47 -12.62 -42.85 -23.55
N LEU A 48 -11.57 -43.35 -24.20
CA LEU A 48 -11.64 -44.49 -25.14
C LEU A 48 -12.01 -45.81 -24.46
N ASN A 49 -11.53 -46.05 -23.23
CA ASN A 49 -11.65 -47.34 -22.55
C ASN A 49 -12.89 -47.46 -21.65
N LYS A 50 -13.33 -46.37 -21.01
CA LYS A 50 -14.39 -46.40 -19.99
C LYS A 50 -15.67 -45.65 -20.39
N GLY A 51 -15.62 -44.81 -21.43
CA GLY A 51 -16.73 -43.93 -21.79
C GLY A 51 -16.95 -42.79 -20.78
N TYR A 52 -17.85 -41.87 -21.10
CA TYR A 52 -18.11 -40.69 -20.27
C TYR A 52 -18.89 -41.05 -19.00
N ASP A 53 -18.24 -41.05 -17.82
CA ASP A 53 -18.92 -41.11 -16.51
C ASP A 53 -18.48 -39.93 -15.64
N SER A 54 -19.43 -39.35 -14.89
CA SER A 54 -19.32 -38.08 -14.15
C SER A 54 -18.26 -38.04 -13.01
N SER A 55 -17.42 -39.06 -12.89
CA SER A 55 -16.42 -39.28 -11.85
C SER A 55 -14.98 -39.39 -12.40
N PHE A 56 -14.67 -38.64 -13.47
CA PHE A 56 -13.36 -38.70 -14.16
C PHE A 56 -12.14 -38.36 -13.29
N TYR A 57 -12.28 -37.51 -12.28
CA TYR A 57 -11.14 -37.06 -11.48
C TYR A 57 -11.32 -37.36 -9.99
N ASP A 58 -10.40 -38.16 -9.45
CA ASP A 58 -10.22 -38.30 -8.01
C ASP A 58 -9.68 -36.97 -7.43
N GLU A 59 -9.90 -36.73 -6.12
CA GLU A 59 -9.43 -35.51 -5.44
C GLU A 59 -7.94 -35.22 -5.68
N GLU A 60 -7.12 -36.26 -5.81
CA GLU A 60 -5.69 -36.16 -6.07
C GLU A 60 -5.37 -35.56 -7.44
N GLN A 61 -6.13 -35.92 -8.48
CA GLN A 61 -5.93 -35.39 -9.82
C GLN A 61 -6.45 -33.95 -9.94
N ILE A 62 -7.56 -33.62 -9.30
CA ILE A 62 -8.04 -32.23 -9.19
C ILE A 62 -7.00 -31.37 -8.48
N GLN A 63 -6.37 -31.90 -7.44
CA GLN A 63 -5.32 -31.21 -6.71
C GLN A 63 -4.05 -31.04 -7.55
N LEU A 64 -3.70 -32.02 -8.38
CA LEU A 64 -2.59 -31.93 -9.33
C LEU A 64 -2.84 -30.86 -10.41
N LEU A 65 -4.05 -30.79 -10.95
CA LEU A 65 -4.46 -29.73 -11.89
C LEU A 65 -4.33 -28.35 -11.25
N LYS A 66 -4.90 -28.16 -10.05
CA LYS A 66 -4.83 -26.90 -9.31
C LYS A 66 -3.40 -26.49 -8.97
N ASN A 67 -2.57 -27.42 -8.50
CA ASN A 67 -1.18 -27.14 -8.13
C ASN A 67 -0.31 -26.74 -9.33
N ASN A 68 -0.63 -27.21 -10.54
CA ASN A 68 0.09 -26.83 -11.75
C ASN A 68 -0.58 -25.67 -12.51
N GLY A 69 -1.73 -25.18 -12.03
CA GLY A 69 -2.51 -24.14 -12.71
C GLY A 69 -3.05 -24.59 -14.07
N ILE A 70 -3.38 -25.87 -14.23
CA ILE A 70 -3.89 -26.45 -15.48
C ILE A 70 -5.41 -26.56 -15.41
N ILE A 71 -6.09 -26.10 -16.45
CA ILE A 71 -7.53 -26.25 -16.64
C ILE A 71 -7.77 -27.15 -17.84
N LEU A 72 -8.67 -28.11 -17.70
CA LEU A 72 -9.05 -29.05 -18.76
C LEU A 72 -10.49 -28.78 -19.20
N LEU A 73 -10.70 -28.69 -20.51
CA LEU A 73 -12.01 -28.57 -21.14
C LEU A 73 -12.23 -29.77 -22.08
N ILE A 74 -13.46 -30.27 -22.11
CA ILE A 74 -13.89 -31.33 -23.02
C ILE A 74 -15.11 -30.84 -23.78
N TYR A 75 -15.01 -30.79 -25.09
CA TYR A 75 -16.15 -30.58 -25.97
C TYR A 75 -16.53 -31.89 -26.65
N GLU A 76 -17.80 -32.27 -26.59
CA GLU A 76 -18.37 -33.40 -27.29
C GLU A 76 -19.36 -32.90 -28.34
N ASN A 77 -19.15 -33.29 -29.61
CA ASN A 77 -19.95 -32.80 -30.75
C ASN A 77 -20.02 -31.25 -30.79
N ASN A 78 -18.88 -30.60 -30.55
CA ASN A 78 -18.74 -29.13 -30.44
C ASN A 78 -19.53 -28.49 -29.30
N LYS A 79 -20.02 -29.25 -28.32
CA LYS A 79 -20.68 -28.71 -27.13
C LYS A 79 -19.85 -29.00 -25.88
N LEU A 80 -19.68 -28.00 -25.02
CA LEU A 80 -18.96 -28.15 -23.76
C LEU A 80 -19.62 -29.23 -22.89
N ALA A 81 -18.87 -30.31 -22.64
CA ALA A 81 -19.30 -31.43 -21.81
C ALA A 81 -18.72 -31.33 -20.39
N TYR A 82 -17.47 -30.86 -20.26
CA TYR A 82 -16.75 -30.79 -19.00
C TYR A 82 -15.78 -29.61 -18.94
N TRP A 83 -15.60 -29.05 -17.74
CA TRP A 83 -14.49 -28.16 -17.40
C TRP A 83 -14.01 -28.43 -15.97
N SER A 84 -12.70 -28.38 -15.75
CA SER A 84 -12.12 -28.68 -14.42
C SER A 84 -12.12 -27.50 -13.45
N ASP A 85 -12.28 -26.27 -13.95
CA ASP A 85 -12.17 -25.04 -13.15
C ASP A 85 -13.07 -23.92 -13.72
N ASN A 86 -13.67 -23.11 -12.86
CA ASN A 86 -14.60 -22.03 -13.23
C ASN A 86 -13.95 -20.62 -13.25
N SER A 87 -12.62 -20.55 -13.18
CA SER A 87 -11.87 -19.28 -13.19
C SER A 87 -11.77 -18.62 -14.58
N ILE A 88 -12.15 -19.33 -15.64
CA ILE A 88 -12.23 -18.79 -17.01
C ILE A 88 -13.68 -18.79 -17.50
N PRO A 89 -14.09 -17.77 -18.29
CA PRO A 89 -15.35 -17.82 -19.02
C PRO A 89 -15.21 -18.80 -20.19
N VAL A 90 -15.96 -19.90 -20.17
CA VAL A 90 -15.94 -20.92 -21.24
C VAL A 90 -17.18 -20.79 -22.11
N ILE A 91 -17.01 -20.78 -23.44
CA ILE A 91 -18.11 -20.76 -24.41
C ILE A 91 -18.77 -22.14 -24.52
N GLU A 92 -20.11 -22.16 -24.66
CA GLU A 92 -20.89 -23.41 -24.70
C GLU A 92 -20.62 -24.24 -25.96
N TYR A 93 -20.36 -23.58 -27.09
CA TYR A 93 -20.06 -24.22 -28.37
C TYR A 93 -18.60 -23.97 -28.75
N PHE A 94 -17.94 -25.01 -29.26
CA PHE A 94 -16.55 -24.90 -29.70
C PHE A 94 -16.45 -24.05 -30.97
N GLU A 95 -15.64 -23.00 -30.92
CA GLU A 95 -15.26 -22.18 -32.07
C GLU A 95 -13.76 -22.30 -32.29
N THR A 96 -13.34 -22.63 -33.52
CA THR A 96 -11.94 -22.96 -33.84
C THR A 96 -11.00 -21.78 -33.59
N THR A 97 -11.46 -20.57 -33.87
CA THR A 97 -10.74 -19.31 -33.63
C THR A 97 -10.52 -19.02 -32.14
N GLU A 98 -11.32 -19.62 -31.25
CA GLU A 98 -11.21 -19.35 -29.81
C GLU A 98 -9.95 -19.96 -29.20
N PHE A 99 -9.44 -21.05 -29.78
CA PHE A 99 -8.33 -21.86 -29.24
C PHE A 99 -7.19 -22.09 -30.26
N GLU A 100 -7.15 -21.28 -31.32
CA GLU A 100 -6.10 -21.35 -32.36
C GLU A 100 -4.78 -20.73 -31.89
N GLU A 101 -4.85 -19.69 -31.04
CA GLU A 101 -3.68 -19.03 -30.47
C GLU A 101 -3.02 -19.91 -29.41
N LYS A 102 -1.70 -20.15 -29.55
CA LYS A 102 -0.92 -20.93 -28.57
C LYS A 102 -0.89 -20.27 -27.19
N VAL A 103 -1.02 -18.94 -27.11
CA VAL A 103 -1.14 -18.19 -25.86
C VAL A 103 -2.25 -17.16 -25.99
N LYS A 104 -3.20 -17.17 -25.06
CA LYS A 104 -4.36 -16.28 -25.09
C LYS A 104 -4.77 -15.80 -23.70
N PHE A 105 -5.39 -14.63 -23.66
CA PHE A 105 -5.93 -14.03 -22.45
C PHE A 105 -7.38 -14.49 -22.23
N TYR A 106 -7.64 -15.16 -21.11
CA TYR A 106 -9.00 -15.60 -20.74
C TYR A 106 -9.39 -15.05 -19.37
N GLY A 107 -10.45 -14.24 -19.33
CA GLY A 107 -10.98 -13.65 -18.10
C GLY A 107 -10.01 -12.67 -17.46
N ASN A 108 -9.17 -13.15 -16.54
CA ASN A 108 -8.19 -12.35 -15.80
C ASN A 108 -6.79 -13.02 -15.81
N GLY A 109 -6.42 -13.70 -16.89
CA GLY A 109 -5.11 -14.34 -16.96
C GLY A 109 -4.70 -14.80 -18.34
N TRP A 110 -3.39 -14.91 -18.51
CA TRP A 110 -2.73 -15.46 -19.69
C TRP A 110 -2.57 -16.97 -19.56
N TYR A 111 -2.97 -17.71 -20.59
CA TYR A 111 -2.89 -19.17 -20.63
C TYR A 111 -2.20 -19.63 -21.91
N GLU A 112 -1.41 -20.69 -21.79
CA GLU A 112 -0.96 -21.48 -22.93
C GLU A 112 -2.03 -22.52 -23.27
N VAL A 113 -2.32 -22.68 -24.56
CA VAL A 113 -3.39 -23.53 -25.09
C VAL A 113 -2.79 -24.76 -25.78
N GLN A 114 -3.20 -25.95 -25.35
CA GLN A 114 -2.89 -27.21 -26.02
C GLN A 114 -4.18 -27.94 -26.35
N THR A 115 -4.38 -28.24 -27.64
CA THR A 115 -5.62 -28.85 -28.13
C THR A 115 -5.34 -30.22 -28.72
N ARG A 116 -6.19 -31.20 -28.41
CA ARG A 116 -6.14 -32.55 -28.97
C ARG A 116 -7.54 -32.97 -29.44
N GLU A 117 -7.66 -33.24 -30.73
CA GLU A 117 -8.91 -33.67 -31.34
C GLU A 117 -8.89 -35.18 -31.59
N PHE A 118 -9.93 -35.89 -31.13
CA PHE A 118 -10.10 -37.30 -31.44
C PHE A 118 -11.58 -37.67 -31.58
N SER A 119 -11.94 -38.36 -32.67
CA SER A 119 -13.32 -38.74 -32.99
C SER A 119 -14.28 -37.54 -32.99
N ASN A 120 -15.18 -37.46 -32.01
CA ASN A 120 -16.18 -36.40 -31.81
C ASN A 120 -15.88 -35.56 -30.55
N LEU A 121 -14.68 -35.72 -29.97
CA LEU A 121 -14.22 -35.07 -28.77
C LEU A 121 -13.05 -34.13 -29.07
N ILE A 122 -13.07 -32.96 -28.44
CA ILE A 122 -12.00 -31.97 -28.48
C ILE A 122 -11.59 -31.74 -27.03
N LEU A 123 -10.35 -32.08 -26.72
CA LEU A 123 -9.73 -31.86 -25.42
C LEU A 123 -8.86 -30.61 -25.48
N ILE A 124 -9.02 -29.73 -24.50
CA ILE A 124 -8.24 -28.50 -24.41
C ILE A 124 -7.61 -28.44 -23.03
N GLY A 125 -6.29 -28.31 -23.01
CA GLY A 125 -5.49 -28.03 -21.82
C GLY A 125 -5.06 -26.57 -21.81
N LEU A 126 -5.41 -25.86 -20.77
CA LEU A 126 -5.04 -24.46 -20.55
C LEU A 126 -4.06 -24.39 -19.38
N SER A 127 -2.80 -24.07 -19.66
CA SER A 127 -1.80 -23.88 -18.61
C SER A 127 -1.69 -22.42 -18.24
N ARG A 128 -2.03 -22.07 -16.99
CA ARG A 128 -1.97 -20.68 -16.54
C ARG A 128 -0.51 -20.20 -16.47
N ILE A 129 -0.27 -19.06 -17.12
CA ILE A 129 1.02 -18.36 -17.11
C ILE A 129 1.02 -17.28 -16.02
N LYS A 130 0.10 -16.30 -16.13
CA LYS A 130 0.04 -15.09 -15.29
C LYS A 130 -1.41 -14.70 -15.04
N ASN A 131 -1.75 -14.32 -13.80
CA ASN A 131 -2.99 -13.60 -13.52
C ASN A 131 -2.78 -12.11 -13.82
N GLU A 132 -3.74 -11.49 -14.49
CA GLU A 132 -3.71 -10.07 -14.85
C GLU A 132 -5.13 -9.50 -14.71
N TYR A 133 -5.30 -8.70 -13.66
CA TYR A 133 -6.50 -7.99 -13.26
C TYR A 133 -6.31 -6.49 -13.54
N ASN A 134 -7.39 -5.81 -13.90
CA ASN A 134 -7.41 -4.36 -14.10
C ASN A 134 -7.19 -3.56 -12.80
N PHE A 135 -7.32 -4.21 -11.64
CA PHE A 135 -7.09 -3.63 -10.33
C PHE A 135 -6.46 -4.65 -9.38
N GLU A 136 -5.54 -4.20 -8.54
CA GLU A 136 -4.87 -5.04 -7.54
C GLU A 136 -5.26 -4.64 -6.12
N ASN A 137 -5.45 -5.64 -5.26
CA ASN A 137 -5.70 -5.46 -3.83
C ASN A 137 -5.09 -6.62 -3.02
N GLU A 138 -5.41 -6.72 -1.74
CA GLU A 138 -4.86 -7.77 -0.89
C GLU A 138 -5.25 -9.20 -1.31
N TYR A 139 -6.33 -9.35 -2.09
CA TYR A 139 -6.89 -10.62 -2.55
C TYR A 139 -6.62 -10.90 -4.03
N LEU A 140 -6.54 -9.86 -4.87
CA LEU A 140 -6.29 -9.95 -6.31
C LEU A 140 -4.94 -9.33 -6.61
N ARG A 141 -4.00 -10.14 -7.09
CA ARG A 141 -2.63 -9.71 -7.41
C ARG A 141 -2.27 -10.16 -8.81
N ASN A 142 -1.59 -9.29 -9.52
CA ASN A 142 -1.04 -9.63 -10.83
C ASN A 142 0.27 -10.40 -10.61
N GLU A 143 0.22 -11.70 -10.79
CA GLU A 143 1.36 -12.57 -10.49
C GLU A 143 1.44 -13.75 -11.44
N PHE A 144 2.67 -14.19 -11.71
CA PHE A 144 2.93 -15.44 -12.41
C PHE A 144 2.66 -16.63 -11.48
N GLN A 145 2.37 -17.79 -12.05
CA GLN A 145 2.36 -19.03 -11.26
C GLN A 145 3.69 -19.20 -10.49
N THR A 146 3.61 -19.62 -9.23
CA THR A 146 4.72 -19.60 -8.26
C THR A 146 5.98 -20.34 -8.72
N ASP A 147 5.79 -21.31 -9.59
CA ASP A 147 6.74 -22.25 -10.13
C ASP A 147 7.67 -21.61 -11.17
N TYR A 148 7.23 -20.52 -11.82
CA TYR A 148 8.06 -19.73 -12.74
C TYR A 148 9.14 -18.91 -12.01
N LYS A 149 8.94 -18.61 -10.72
CA LYS A 149 9.88 -17.84 -9.87
C LYS A 149 10.38 -16.55 -10.53
N ILE A 150 9.47 -15.86 -11.21
CA ILE A 150 9.73 -14.59 -11.87
C ILE A 150 9.04 -13.47 -11.09
N PRO A 151 9.63 -12.25 -11.01
CA PRO A 151 9.01 -11.13 -10.34
C PRO A 151 7.68 -10.71 -11.00
N ASN A 152 6.76 -10.17 -10.22
CA ASN A 152 5.41 -9.82 -10.66
C ASN A 152 5.39 -8.62 -11.62
N GLU A 153 6.42 -7.77 -11.55
CA GLU A 153 6.59 -6.58 -12.38
C GLU A 153 6.97 -6.89 -13.84
N VAL A 154 7.17 -8.17 -14.16
CA VAL A 154 7.45 -8.60 -15.53
C VAL A 154 6.15 -8.64 -16.34
N GLU A 155 6.18 -8.07 -17.53
CA GLU A 155 5.03 -8.02 -18.43
C GLU A 155 5.21 -9.00 -19.60
N ILE A 156 4.09 -9.47 -20.13
CA ILE A 156 4.04 -10.31 -21.33
C ILE A 156 3.78 -9.39 -22.52
N LEU A 157 4.67 -9.41 -23.51
CA LEU A 157 4.55 -8.64 -24.76
C LEU A 157 4.61 -9.56 -25.97
N PHE A 158 3.87 -9.26 -27.02
CA PHE A 158 3.93 -9.97 -28.30
C PHE A 158 4.81 -9.20 -29.29
N ASP A 159 6.09 -9.04 -28.94
CA ASP A 159 7.11 -8.41 -29.80
C ASP A 159 8.22 -9.43 -30.14
N PRO A 160 8.22 -10.00 -31.37
CA PRO A 160 9.21 -10.97 -31.79
C PRO A 160 10.59 -10.37 -32.07
N ASP A 161 10.76 -9.05 -32.06
CA ASP A 161 12.05 -8.38 -32.26
C ASP A 161 12.76 -8.04 -30.93
N ALA A 162 12.04 -8.08 -29.81
CA ALA A 162 12.57 -7.79 -28.48
C ALA A 162 13.47 -8.91 -27.90
N ASP A 163 14.32 -8.56 -26.93
CA ASP A 163 15.15 -9.52 -26.18
C ASP A 163 14.30 -10.32 -25.17
N ASN A 164 14.75 -11.52 -24.77
CA ASN A 164 14.07 -12.39 -23.78
C ASN A 164 12.78 -13.08 -24.30
N LYS A 165 12.85 -13.57 -25.53
CA LYS A 165 11.80 -14.36 -26.19
C LYS A 165 11.61 -15.71 -25.50
N VAL A 166 10.36 -16.12 -25.38
CA VAL A 166 9.95 -17.44 -24.88
C VAL A 166 9.40 -18.25 -26.05
N PHE A 167 9.87 -19.49 -26.14
CA PHE A 167 9.48 -20.44 -27.18
C PHE A 167 8.88 -21.69 -26.54
N ASP A 168 7.94 -22.31 -27.24
CA ASP A 168 7.39 -23.61 -26.85
C ASP A 168 8.44 -24.74 -27.02
N ARG A 169 8.04 -25.99 -26.75
CA ARG A 169 8.88 -27.18 -26.96
C ARG A 169 9.23 -27.46 -28.43
N GLU A 170 8.45 -26.97 -29.38
CA GLU A 170 8.63 -27.18 -30.83
C GLU A 170 9.58 -26.14 -31.44
N GLY A 171 9.82 -25.03 -30.73
CA GLY A 171 10.67 -23.93 -31.12
C GLY A 171 9.91 -22.75 -31.71
N ASP A 172 8.57 -22.75 -31.65
CA ASP A 172 7.76 -21.64 -32.10
C ASP A 172 7.71 -20.54 -31.05
N TYR A 173 7.68 -19.29 -31.52
CA TYR A 173 7.62 -18.12 -30.66
C TYR A 173 6.23 -18.01 -30.01
N LEU A 174 6.21 -17.81 -28.69
CA LEU A 174 4.97 -17.58 -27.94
C LEU A 174 4.81 -16.09 -27.60
N PHE A 175 5.75 -15.54 -26.83
CA PHE A 175 5.74 -14.16 -26.36
C PHE A 175 7.14 -13.75 -25.87
N THR A 176 7.29 -12.47 -25.52
CA THR A 176 8.51 -11.89 -24.95
C THR A 176 8.25 -11.39 -23.53
N LEU A 177 9.20 -11.63 -22.63
CA LEU A 177 9.16 -11.12 -21.26
C LEU A 177 9.81 -9.73 -21.19
N SER A 178 9.00 -8.73 -20.83
CA SER A 178 9.45 -7.35 -20.61
C SER A 178 9.84 -7.13 -19.16
N TYR A 179 11.10 -6.81 -18.92
CA TYR A 179 11.62 -6.57 -17.58
C TYR A 179 11.66 -5.08 -17.27
N PRO A 180 11.22 -4.64 -16.07
CA PRO A 180 11.32 -3.25 -15.66
C PRO A 180 12.79 -2.82 -15.55
N ALA A 181 13.03 -1.52 -15.63
CA ALA A 181 14.39 -0.96 -15.54
C ALA A 181 15.08 -1.29 -14.20
N GLN A 182 14.29 -1.50 -13.13
CA GLN A 182 14.75 -1.94 -11.81
C GLN A 182 13.67 -2.84 -11.21
N PHE A 183 14.07 -3.99 -10.64
CA PHE A 183 13.16 -4.82 -9.86
C PHE A 183 12.96 -4.22 -8.46
N GLU A 184 11.75 -4.32 -7.94
CA GLU A 184 11.55 -4.11 -6.51
C GLU A 184 12.31 -5.19 -5.73
N PRO A 185 13.07 -4.83 -4.68
CA PRO A 185 13.74 -5.81 -3.85
C PRO A 185 12.70 -6.66 -3.10
N HIS A 186 12.96 -7.96 -2.97
CA HIS A 186 12.05 -8.85 -2.24
C HIS A 186 11.90 -8.40 -0.78
N GLU A 187 10.69 -8.46 -0.21
CA GLU A 187 10.43 -7.95 1.15
C GLU A 187 11.37 -8.53 2.23
N SER A 188 11.72 -9.81 2.15
CA SER A 188 12.63 -10.48 3.09
C SER A 188 14.06 -9.91 3.04
N ASP A 189 14.54 -9.59 1.84
CA ASP A 189 15.84 -8.96 1.63
C ASP A 189 15.85 -7.54 2.19
N ILE A 190 14.75 -6.79 2.00
CA ILE A 190 14.58 -5.44 2.56
C ILE A 190 14.62 -5.49 4.08
N VAL A 191 13.88 -6.41 4.72
CA VAL A 191 13.87 -6.55 6.19
C VAL A 191 15.27 -6.87 6.71
N PHE A 192 15.97 -7.81 6.06
CA PHE A 192 17.33 -8.19 6.45
C PHE A 192 18.32 -7.02 6.27
N LEU A 193 18.28 -6.32 5.14
CA LEU A 193 19.10 -5.15 4.87
C LEU A 193 18.81 -4.01 5.86
N THR A 194 17.54 -3.80 6.21
CA THR A 194 17.11 -2.80 7.20
C THR A 194 17.68 -3.13 8.57
N LEU A 195 17.61 -4.40 9.01
CA LEU A 195 18.17 -4.84 10.28
C LEU A 195 19.69 -4.60 10.34
N ILE A 196 20.39 -4.94 9.25
CA ILE A 196 21.83 -4.70 9.10
C ILE A 196 22.15 -3.21 9.15
N TYR A 197 21.36 -2.38 8.46
CA TYR A 197 21.51 -0.94 8.45
C TYR A 197 21.33 -0.34 9.86
N LEU A 198 20.25 -0.71 10.57
CA LEU A 198 20.00 -0.27 11.94
C LEU A 198 21.12 -0.70 12.90
N LEU A 199 21.59 -1.94 12.78
CA LEU A 199 22.69 -2.45 13.60
C LEU A 199 24.01 -1.71 13.31
N ALA A 200 24.33 -1.48 12.03
CA ALA A 200 25.50 -0.70 11.63
C ALA A 200 25.43 0.73 12.18
N PHE A 201 24.25 1.35 12.11
CA PHE A 201 24.02 2.68 12.64
C PHE A 201 24.22 2.74 14.16
N VAL A 202 23.66 1.77 14.91
CA VAL A 202 23.90 1.65 16.36
C VAL A 202 25.39 1.47 16.67
N PHE A 203 26.13 0.67 15.89
CA PHE A 203 27.57 0.53 16.07
C PHE A 203 28.34 1.84 15.84
N ILE A 204 27.96 2.63 14.82
CA ILE A 204 28.55 3.96 14.59
C ILE A 204 28.31 4.85 15.81
N ILE A 205 27.08 4.89 16.32
CA ILE A 205 26.73 5.67 17.51
C ILE A 205 27.59 5.26 18.71
N VAL A 206 27.70 3.95 18.98
CA VAL A 206 28.48 3.41 20.10
C VAL A 206 29.96 3.72 19.93
N ALA A 207 30.50 3.59 18.71
CA ALA A 207 31.89 3.93 18.40
C ALA A 207 32.16 5.41 18.65
N THR A 208 31.30 6.31 18.16
CA THR A 208 31.38 7.76 18.40
C THR A 208 31.32 8.06 19.91
N TYR A 209 30.35 7.48 20.62
CA TYR A 209 30.25 7.66 22.08
C TYR A 209 31.50 7.19 22.83
N SER A 210 32.07 6.04 22.43
CA SER A 210 33.30 5.50 23.01
C SER A 210 34.52 6.40 22.76
N ALA A 211 34.61 7.03 21.58
CA ALA A 211 35.65 7.99 21.26
C ALA A 211 35.54 9.23 22.16
N TYR A 212 34.34 9.76 22.33
CA TYR A 212 34.08 10.88 23.24
C TYR A 212 34.41 10.56 24.70
N LEU A 213 34.14 9.35 25.17
CA LEU A 213 34.56 8.90 26.51
C LEU A 213 36.09 8.88 26.68
N LYS A 214 36.84 8.48 25.64
CA LYS A 214 38.31 8.55 25.66
C LYS A 214 38.79 9.99 25.69
N ILE A 215 38.20 10.89 24.88
CA ILE A 215 38.55 12.32 24.87
C ILE A 215 38.26 12.97 26.23
N LEU A 216 37.13 12.63 26.85
CA LEU A 216 36.75 13.06 28.21
C LEU A 216 37.76 12.64 29.29
N ALA A 217 38.52 11.57 29.08
CA ALA A 217 39.58 11.16 30.02
C ALA A 217 40.77 12.12 29.98
N PHE A 218 41.01 12.81 28.86
CA PHE A 218 42.11 13.76 28.68
C PHE A 218 41.68 15.22 28.92
N TYR A 219 40.44 15.58 28.57
CA TYR A 219 39.94 16.96 28.63
C TYR A 219 38.78 17.12 29.64
N LYS A 220 38.86 18.17 30.48
CA LYS A 220 37.85 18.43 31.53
C LYS A 220 36.58 19.15 31.04
N TRP A 221 36.44 19.41 29.74
CA TRP A 221 35.32 20.17 29.15
C TRP A 221 34.09 19.31 28.87
N LYS A 222 33.52 18.71 29.92
CA LYS A 222 32.46 17.71 29.81
C LYS A 222 31.26 18.14 28.96
N TYR A 223 30.76 19.36 29.18
CA TYR A 223 29.56 19.84 28.49
C TYR A 223 29.82 20.20 27.02
N LEU A 224 31.01 20.69 26.70
CA LEU A 224 31.39 20.98 25.32
C LEU A 224 31.54 19.69 24.52
N LEU A 225 32.12 18.65 25.13
CA LEU A 225 32.21 17.31 24.52
C LEU A 225 30.84 16.64 24.36
N LEU A 226 29.88 16.90 25.27
CA LEU A 226 28.49 16.46 25.10
C LEU A 226 27.84 17.13 23.88
N ILE A 227 28.01 18.44 23.72
CA ILE A 227 27.48 19.17 22.57
C ILE A 227 28.13 18.67 21.29
N GLY A 228 29.46 18.47 21.28
CA GLY A 228 30.18 17.87 20.14
C GLY A 228 29.61 16.51 19.75
N PHE A 229 29.39 15.62 20.72
CA PHE A 229 28.78 14.31 20.46
C PHE A 229 27.40 14.44 19.80
N ILE A 230 26.53 15.32 20.30
CA ILE A 230 25.19 15.53 19.73
C ILE A 230 25.30 16.04 18.29
N VAL A 231 26.15 17.03 18.05
CA VAL A 231 26.38 17.61 16.72
C VAL A 231 26.91 16.56 15.75
N ASP A 232 27.89 15.76 16.14
CA ASP A 232 28.46 14.71 15.28
C ASP A 232 27.41 13.66 14.91
N ILE A 233 26.56 13.24 15.86
CA ILE A 233 25.48 12.28 15.58
C ILE A 233 24.46 12.87 14.60
N LEU A 234 24.10 14.15 14.76
CA LEU A 234 23.20 14.84 13.83
C LEU A 234 23.82 15.00 12.44
N ILE A 235 25.12 15.31 12.34
CA ILE A 235 25.84 15.38 11.07
C ILE A 235 25.88 14.00 10.41
N ILE A 236 26.23 12.94 11.15
CA ILE A 236 26.24 11.56 10.62
C ILE A 236 24.85 11.19 10.10
N ARG A 237 23.78 11.48 10.87
CA ARG A 237 22.40 11.22 10.45
C ARG A 237 22.04 12.01 9.19
N PHE A 238 22.38 13.30 9.14
CA PHE A 238 22.12 14.15 7.98
C PHE A 238 22.84 13.64 6.74
N LEU A 239 24.10 13.22 6.85
CA LEU A 239 24.86 12.66 5.72
C LEU A 239 24.23 11.35 5.22
N ILE A 240 23.85 10.43 6.12
CA ILE A 240 23.19 9.17 5.75
C ILE A 240 21.85 9.44 5.05
N PHE A 241 21.08 10.40 5.55
CA PHE A 241 19.80 10.82 4.96
C PHE A 241 19.99 11.46 3.59
N TYR A 242 20.89 12.44 3.47
CA TYR A 242 21.11 13.21 2.24
C TYR A 242 21.69 12.37 1.10
N PHE A 243 22.58 11.42 1.41
CA PHE A 243 23.14 10.49 0.41
C PHE A 243 22.32 9.21 0.25
N GLU A 244 21.18 9.10 0.94
CA GLU A 244 20.29 7.93 0.91
C GLU A 244 21.05 6.62 1.11
N LEU A 245 21.90 6.52 2.15
CA LEU A 245 22.79 5.37 2.32
C LEU A 245 22.17 4.29 3.22
N PRO A 246 21.95 3.05 2.73
CA PRO A 246 22.09 2.55 1.35
C PRO A 246 20.83 2.79 0.48
N SER A 247 21.03 3.14 -0.80
CA SER A 247 19.95 3.61 -1.68
C SER A 247 18.89 2.55 -1.96
N ILE A 248 19.27 1.27 -1.91
CA ILE A 248 18.34 0.15 -2.07
C ILE A 248 17.24 0.11 -1.00
N LEU A 249 17.49 0.66 0.19
CA LEU A 249 16.45 0.76 1.22
C LEU A 249 15.42 1.82 0.86
N TYR A 250 15.83 2.91 0.22
CA TYR A 250 14.91 4.00 -0.19
C TYR A 250 13.97 3.59 -1.34
N ALA A 251 14.28 2.48 -2.03
CA ALA A 251 13.34 1.83 -2.95
C ALA A 251 12.25 0.98 -2.24
N SER A 252 12.38 0.73 -0.94
CA SER A 252 11.41 -0.09 -0.21
C SER A 252 10.21 0.71 0.30
N LYS A 253 9.06 0.04 0.46
CA LYS A 253 7.87 0.60 1.12
C LYS A 253 8.18 1.26 2.47
N LEU A 254 9.10 0.70 3.25
CA LEU A 254 9.47 1.18 4.59
C LEU A 254 10.13 2.58 4.58
N PHE A 255 10.99 2.86 3.60
CA PHE A 255 11.66 4.17 3.47
C PHE A 255 11.03 5.07 2.39
N SER A 256 9.93 4.61 1.80
CA SER A 256 9.07 5.41 0.93
C SER A 256 7.99 6.14 1.74
N PRO A 257 7.35 7.19 1.17
CA PRO A 257 6.22 7.86 1.79
C PRO A 257 4.92 7.04 1.79
N ALA A 258 4.90 5.83 1.22
CA ALA A 258 3.68 5.03 1.05
C ALA A 258 3.02 4.65 2.38
N LEU A 259 3.80 4.34 3.42
CA LEU A 259 3.26 3.91 4.72
C LEU A 259 3.05 5.05 5.71
N PHE A 260 3.89 6.09 5.61
CA PHE A 260 3.89 7.23 6.52
C PHE A 260 4.57 8.41 5.85
N ALA A 261 3.96 9.58 5.90
CA ALA A 261 4.54 10.82 5.39
C ALA A 261 4.01 12.03 6.16
N ASN A 262 4.88 12.69 6.93
CA ASN A 262 4.49 13.87 7.72
C ASN A 262 5.21 15.15 7.27
N SER A 263 6.55 15.11 7.14
CA SER A 263 7.34 16.32 6.85
C SER A 263 8.70 15.99 6.24
N MET A 264 9.45 17.01 5.80
CA MET A 264 10.80 16.83 5.23
C MET A 264 11.79 16.10 6.15
N LEU A 265 11.61 16.17 7.48
CA LEU A 265 12.46 15.47 8.46
C LEU A 265 11.96 14.05 8.78
N LEU A 266 10.70 13.77 8.46
CA LEU A 266 9.99 12.52 8.70
C LEU A 266 9.22 12.13 7.42
N PRO A 267 9.94 11.83 6.31
CA PRO A 267 9.31 11.53 5.03
C PRO A 267 8.82 10.08 4.91
N SER A 268 9.31 9.19 5.80
CA SER A 268 9.02 7.75 5.77
C SER A 268 9.02 7.15 7.18
N LEU A 269 8.41 5.97 7.33
CA LEU A 269 8.41 5.20 8.58
C LEU A 269 9.84 4.75 8.97
N GLY A 270 10.64 4.37 7.98
CA GLY A 270 12.04 3.99 8.11
C GLY A 270 12.90 5.12 8.64
N ASP A 271 12.70 6.35 8.15
CA ASP A 271 13.38 7.52 8.70
C ASP A 271 12.91 7.85 10.12
N PHE A 272 11.63 7.61 10.43
CA PHE A 272 11.09 7.80 11.77
C PHE A 272 11.76 6.86 12.78
N ILE A 273 11.86 5.55 12.53
CA ILE A 273 12.52 4.63 13.48
C ILE A 273 13.99 5.01 13.71
N VAL A 274 14.71 5.42 12.66
CA VAL A 274 16.11 5.87 12.79
C VAL A 274 16.17 7.14 13.65
N ASN A 275 15.30 8.12 13.40
CA ASN A 275 15.24 9.36 14.16
C ASN A 275 14.86 9.11 15.63
N ALA A 276 13.94 8.17 15.90
CA ALA A 276 13.57 7.75 17.25
C ALA A 276 14.74 7.11 18.00
N ILE A 277 15.56 6.28 17.33
CA ILE A 277 16.79 5.72 17.89
C ILE A 277 17.81 6.83 18.19
N VAL A 278 18.03 7.76 17.27
CA VAL A 278 18.92 8.93 17.48
C VAL A 278 18.47 9.72 18.70
N LEU A 279 17.18 10.05 18.77
CA LEU A 279 16.60 10.77 19.88
C LEU A 279 16.80 10.02 21.20
N LEU A 280 16.59 8.69 21.22
CA LEU A 280 16.78 7.87 22.41
C LEU A 280 18.22 7.92 22.91
N VAL A 281 19.19 7.77 22.02
CA VAL A 281 20.62 7.81 22.36
C VAL A 281 21.00 9.18 22.90
N ILE A 282 20.62 10.25 22.22
CA ILE A 282 20.89 11.63 22.68
C ILE A 282 20.31 11.83 24.08
N SER A 283 19.05 11.42 24.26
CA SER A 283 18.32 11.52 25.53
C SER A 283 19.03 10.75 26.65
N PHE A 284 19.45 9.51 26.38
CA PHE A 284 20.18 8.67 27.33
C PHE A 284 21.56 9.25 27.70
N VAL A 285 22.30 9.77 26.71
CA VAL A 285 23.61 10.37 26.95
C VAL A 285 23.48 11.67 27.75
N ILE A 286 22.48 12.50 27.48
CA ILE A 286 22.14 13.69 28.30
C ILE A 286 21.79 13.26 29.73
N TYR A 287 20.93 12.24 29.88
CA TYR A 287 20.54 11.69 31.16
C TYR A 287 21.76 11.31 32.02
N LYS A 288 22.67 10.53 31.45
CA LYS A 288 23.90 10.05 32.12
C LYS A 288 24.92 11.16 32.37
N SER A 289 24.96 12.18 31.51
CA SER A 289 25.97 13.24 31.56
C SER A 289 25.67 14.33 32.59
N ILE A 290 24.40 14.60 32.88
CA ILE A 290 24.02 15.64 33.85
C ILE A 290 23.99 15.05 35.26
N ASN A 291 24.89 15.51 36.14
CA ASN A 291 24.89 15.14 37.55
C ASN A 291 24.20 16.22 38.39
N ILE A 292 22.98 15.95 38.81
CA ILE A 292 22.10 16.89 39.54
C ILE A 292 22.65 17.25 40.92
N ARG A 293 23.45 16.37 41.54
CA ARG A 293 24.04 16.63 42.86
C ARG A 293 25.00 17.83 42.84
N ARG A 294 25.61 18.13 41.69
CA ARG A 294 26.57 19.25 41.52
C ARG A 294 25.94 20.56 41.07
N VAL A 295 24.63 20.61 40.81
CA VAL A 295 23.96 21.86 40.46
C VAL A 295 23.84 22.72 41.72
N ASN A 296 24.68 23.75 41.81
CA ASN A 296 24.67 24.71 42.90
C ASN A 296 23.56 25.75 42.70
N PHE A 297 22.91 26.12 43.80
CA PHE A 297 21.91 27.18 43.77
C PHE A 297 22.56 28.53 43.45
N ILE A 298 21.94 29.27 42.54
CA ILE A 298 22.32 30.66 42.29
C ILE A 298 21.72 31.49 43.43
N TYR A 299 22.53 32.32 44.11
CA TYR A 299 22.12 33.08 45.29
C TYR A 299 21.00 34.13 45.03
N SER A 300 20.69 34.44 43.76
CA SER A 300 19.65 35.40 43.38
C SER A 300 18.28 34.75 43.25
N LYS A 301 17.29 35.24 44.03
CA LYS A 301 15.88 34.80 43.96
C LYS A 301 15.27 34.93 42.56
N ILE A 302 15.56 36.03 41.86
CA ILE A 302 15.03 36.29 40.50
C ILE A 302 15.59 35.28 39.50
N LYS A 303 16.91 35.01 39.55
CA LYS A 303 17.54 34.01 38.66
C LYS A 303 16.99 32.60 38.89
N ASN A 304 16.65 32.24 40.13
CA ASN A 304 16.04 30.95 40.44
C ASN A 304 14.61 30.85 39.92
N ILE A 305 13.81 31.91 40.01
CA ILE A 305 12.45 31.95 39.45
C ILE A 305 12.50 31.83 37.91
N LEU A 306 13.38 32.56 37.25
CA LEU A 306 13.56 32.49 35.80
C LEU A 306 14.02 31.09 35.35
N LEU A 307 15.00 30.50 36.03
CA LEU A 307 15.45 29.15 35.75
C LEU A 307 14.32 28.13 35.94
N PHE A 308 13.59 28.20 37.05
CA PHE A 308 12.46 27.32 37.32
C PHE A 308 11.37 27.42 36.24
N SER A 309 10.98 28.65 35.87
CA SER A 309 10.01 28.91 34.80
C SER A 309 10.50 28.34 33.46
N SER A 310 11.77 28.56 33.11
CA SER A 310 12.37 28.05 31.87
C SER A 310 12.39 26.52 31.81
N LEU A 311 12.68 25.84 32.93
CA LEU A 311 12.72 24.38 32.99
C LEU A 311 11.32 23.76 32.87
N ILE A 312 10.31 24.37 33.50
CA ILE A 312 8.92 23.90 33.34
C ILE A 312 8.42 24.17 31.91
N THR A 313 8.77 25.31 31.33
CA THR A 313 8.45 25.61 29.92
C THR A 313 9.10 24.59 28.99
N LEU A 314 10.36 24.22 29.24
CA LEU A 314 11.04 23.17 28.49
C LEU A 314 10.36 21.80 28.65
N LEU A 315 9.94 21.43 29.87
CA LEU A 315 9.16 20.20 30.09
C LEU A 315 7.87 20.18 29.29
N PHE A 316 7.14 21.30 29.28
CA PHE A 316 5.91 21.46 28.51
C PHE A 316 6.17 21.29 27.01
N LEU A 317 7.19 21.98 26.46
CA LEU A 317 7.55 21.87 25.05
C LEU A 317 7.98 20.46 24.65
N LEU A 318 8.77 19.78 25.49
CA LEU A 318 9.17 18.40 25.26
C LEU A 318 7.96 17.45 25.26
N PHE A 319 7.01 17.67 26.16
CA PHE A 319 5.80 16.86 26.23
C PHE A 319 4.90 17.10 25.01
N LEU A 320 4.71 18.35 24.60
CA LEU A 320 3.96 18.70 23.40
C LEU A 320 4.61 18.12 22.14
N GLY A 321 5.92 18.26 22.00
CA GLY A 321 6.66 17.68 20.88
C GLY A 321 6.58 16.16 20.83
N THR A 322 6.65 15.49 22.00
CA THR A 322 6.46 14.03 22.06
C THR A 322 5.05 13.64 21.67
N THR A 323 4.03 14.36 22.17
CA THR A 323 2.62 14.10 21.83
C THR A 323 2.41 14.26 20.33
N TYR A 324 2.93 15.34 19.73
CA TYR A 324 2.86 15.57 18.28
C TYR A 324 3.48 14.43 17.47
N LEU A 325 4.66 13.93 17.88
CA LEU A 325 5.29 12.79 17.21
C LEU A 325 4.45 11.51 17.33
N LEU A 326 3.86 11.26 18.49
CA LEU A 326 2.98 10.09 18.71
C LEU A 326 1.68 10.20 17.89
N ASP A 327 1.07 11.39 17.84
CA ASP A 327 -0.12 11.65 17.03
C ASP A 327 0.18 11.49 15.54
N SER A 328 1.29 12.08 15.07
CA SER A 328 1.70 11.99 13.65
C SER A 328 1.89 10.56 13.19
N LEU A 329 2.46 9.70 14.04
CA LEU A 329 2.71 8.29 13.70
C LEU A 329 1.42 7.53 13.35
N ILE A 330 0.26 7.96 13.87
CA ILE A 330 -1.04 7.31 13.65
C ILE A 330 -1.87 8.06 12.61
N ILE A 331 -1.90 9.40 12.68
CA ILE A 331 -2.73 10.22 11.79
C ILE A 331 -2.15 10.30 10.38
N ASP A 332 -0.82 10.41 10.25
CA ASP A 332 -0.12 10.58 8.97
C ASP A 332 0.40 9.24 8.40
N SER A 333 -0.22 8.12 8.81
CA SER A 333 0.13 6.77 8.37
C SER A 333 -1.07 6.01 7.84
N ASP A 334 -0.85 5.13 6.86
CA ASP A 334 -1.85 4.15 6.39
C ASP A 334 -1.80 2.83 7.19
N ILE A 335 -1.11 2.84 8.33
CA ILE A 335 -0.88 1.64 9.16
C ILE A 335 -2.04 1.47 10.12
N SER A 336 -2.56 0.24 10.21
CA SER A 336 -3.58 -0.11 11.21
C SER A 336 -2.97 -0.21 12.60
N PHE A 337 -3.38 0.69 13.49
CA PHE A 337 -3.07 0.65 14.93
C PHE A 337 -4.26 0.15 15.78
N ASN A 338 -5.22 -0.54 15.15
CA ASN A 338 -6.42 -1.02 15.82
C ASN A 338 -6.19 -2.37 16.52
N LEU A 339 -5.92 -2.31 17.83
CA LEU A 339 -5.73 -3.50 18.66
C LEU A 339 -7.00 -4.35 18.86
N ASN A 340 -8.18 -3.86 18.47
CA ASN A 340 -9.42 -4.63 18.55
C ASN A 340 -9.54 -5.67 17.41
N SER A 341 -8.82 -5.46 16.30
CA SER A 341 -8.80 -6.35 15.13
C SER A 341 -7.41 -6.96 14.98
N ILE A 342 -7.16 -8.10 15.64
CA ILE A 342 -5.84 -8.78 15.64
C ILE A 342 -5.39 -9.14 14.21
N SER A 343 -6.33 -9.45 13.32
CA SER A 343 -6.04 -9.74 11.91
C SER A 343 -5.50 -8.55 11.13
N GLY A 344 -5.78 -7.33 11.59
CA GLY A 344 -5.32 -6.09 10.95
C GLY A 344 -3.99 -5.57 11.52
N ILE A 345 -3.24 -6.36 12.29
CA ILE A 345 -1.91 -5.99 12.78
C ILE A 345 -0.87 -6.63 11.88
N ASP A 346 -0.11 -5.81 11.18
CA ASP A 346 0.97 -6.26 10.29
C ASP A 346 2.37 -5.98 10.89
N GLN A 347 3.41 -6.23 10.09
CA GLN A 347 4.79 -5.95 10.47
C GLN A 347 5.07 -4.46 10.71
N TYR A 348 4.36 -3.57 10.00
CA TYR A 348 4.52 -2.12 10.11
C TYR A 348 3.83 -1.58 11.37
N SER A 349 2.70 -2.16 11.79
CA SER A 349 2.06 -1.89 13.08
C SER A 349 3.03 -2.18 14.24
N ILE A 350 3.76 -3.31 14.17
CA ILE A 350 4.77 -3.67 15.18
C ILE A 350 5.91 -2.65 15.23
N ILE A 351 6.41 -2.22 14.06
CA ILE A 351 7.42 -1.16 13.95
C ILE A 351 6.89 0.15 14.57
N GLY A 352 5.64 0.52 14.28
CA GLY A 352 5.01 1.70 14.86
C GLY A 352 4.91 1.64 16.38
N PHE A 353 4.46 0.52 16.96
CA PHE A 353 4.46 0.35 18.43
C PHE A 353 5.86 0.40 19.04
N PHE A 354 6.86 -0.10 18.33
CA PHE A 354 8.26 0.01 18.74
C PHE A 354 8.74 1.47 18.75
N ILE A 355 8.43 2.26 17.71
CA ILE A 355 8.69 3.72 17.68
C ILE A 355 8.00 4.41 18.85
N PHE A 356 6.75 4.07 19.14
CA PHE A 356 5.99 4.60 20.29
C PHE A 356 6.75 4.44 21.61
N GLY A 357 7.27 3.23 21.85
CA GLY A 357 8.09 2.92 23.01
C GLY A 357 9.41 3.70 23.05
N LEU A 358 10.10 3.84 21.91
CA LEU A 358 11.34 4.62 21.80
C LEU A 358 11.13 6.10 22.12
N LEU A 359 10.05 6.70 21.62
CA LEU A 359 9.72 8.10 21.86
C LEU A 359 9.39 8.37 23.34
N ILE A 360 8.58 7.51 23.96
CA ILE A 360 8.27 7.61 25.40
C ILE A 360 9.53 7.46 26.25
N LEU A 361 10.37 6.47 25.93
CA LEU A 361 11.61 6.25 26.67
C LEU A 361 12.58 7.43 26.53
N SER A 362 12.66 8.02 25.33
CA SER A 362 13.42 9.25 25.06
C SER A 362 12.91 10.40 25.91
N PHE A 363 11.60 10.63 25.92
CA PHE A 363 10.95 11.65 26.74
C PHE A 363 11.30 11.48 28.23
N VAL A 364 11.22 10.26 28.77
CA VAL A 364 11.56 9.97 30.18
C VAL A 364 13.03 10.33 30.48
N PHE A 365 13.97 9.97 29.61
CA PHE A 365 15.39 10.29 29.82
C PHE A 365 15.69 11.80 29.75
N LEU A 366 15.05 12.54 28.83
CA LEU A 366 15.22 14.00 28.75
C LEU A 366 14.66 14.70 29.99
N THR A 367 13.50 14.26 30.46
CA THR A 367 12.73 14.99 31.46
C THR A 367 13.08 14.61 32.90
N ILE A 368 13.60 13.41 33.17
CA ILE A 368 13.91 12.98 34.55
C ILE A 368 14.88 13.92 35.26
N ASN A 369 15.93 14.38 34.58
CA ASN A 369 16.90 15.29 35.16
C ASN A 369 16.31 16.68 35.40
N ILE A 370 15.49 17.14 34.47
CA ILE A 370 14.79 18.43 34.57
C ILE A 370 13.82 18.39 35.76
N ALA A 371 13.00 17.34 35.87
CA ALA A 371 12.03 17.16 36.95
C ALA A 371 12.72 17.14 38.33
N GLN A 372 13.84 16.43 38.45
CA GLN A 372 14.63 16.41 39.69
C GLN A 372 15.20 17.80 40.05
N ILE A 373 15.66 18.57 39.07
CA ILE A 373 16.12 19.95 39.28
C ILE A 373 14.97 20.85 39.74
N VAL A 374 13.84 20.84 39.02
CA VAL A 374 12.61 21.60 39.36
C VAL A 374 12.19 21.34 40.81
N ILE A 375 12.24 20.08 41.23
CA ILE A 375 11.89 19.68 42.60
C ILE A 375 12.93 20.13 43.63
N LYS A 376 14.23 20.10 43.30
CA LYS A 376 15.28 20.62 44.19
C LYS A 376 15.07 22.10 44.47
N TYR A 377 14.63 22.88 43.48
CA TYR A 377 14.35 24.31 43.62
C TYR A 377 13.13 24.65 44.49
N THR A 378 12.34 23.65 44.89
CA THR A 378 11.14 23.89 45.69
C THR A 378 11.24 23.29 47.09
N ASP A 379 11.33 24.17 48.09
CA ASP A 379 11.50 23.81 49.50
C ASP A 379 10.17 23.48 50.21
N SER A 380 9.04 23.95 49.67
CA SER A 380 7.71 23.78 50.29
C SER A 380 6.72 23.14 49.35
N THR A 381 6.05 22.08 49.80
CA THR A 381 4.93 21.42 49.12
C THR A 381 3.88 22.40 48.62
N LYS A 382 3.48 23.37 49.46
CA LYS A 382 2.44 24.33 49.12
C LYS A 382 2.88 25.26 47.99
N LYS A 383 4.14 25.70 48.02
CA LYS A 383 4.74 26.52 46.95
C LYS A 383 4.89 25.74 45.65
N PHE A 384 5.27 24.46 45.72
CA PHE A 384 5.35 23.58 44.56
C PHE A 384 3.99 23.44 43.87
N ILE A 385 2.97 23.03 44.62
CA ILE A 385 1.62 22.83 44.08
C ILE A 385 1.06 24.14 43.51
N PHE A 386 1.23 25.26 44.24
CA PHE A 386 0.75 26.56 43.77
C PHE A 386 1.45 27.03 42.48
N THR A 387 2.77 26.92 42.41
CA THR A 387 3.53 27.31 41.20
C THR A 387 3.23 26.40 40.02
N LEU A 388 3.13 25.09 40.25
CA LEU A 388 2.73 24.12 39.24
C LEU A 388 1.32 24.40 38.72
N ALA A 389 0.37 24.67 39.61
CA ALA A 389 -1.02 24.99 39.25
C ALA A 389 -1.11 26.29 38.43
N MET A 390 -0.41 27.35 38.85
CA MET A 390 -0.37 28.61 38.09
C MET A 390 0.18 28.41 36.68
N ILE A 391 1.28 27.66 36.54
CA ILE A 391 1.88 27.38 35.23
C ILE A 391 0.94 26.48 34.39
N HIS A 392 0.27 25.51 35.01
CA HIS A 392 -0.73 24.69 34.32
C HIS A 392 -1.91 25.52 33.82
N ILE A 393 -2.39 26.50 34.60
CA ILE A 393 -3.46 27.39 34.15
C ILE A 393 -3.00 28.22 32.95
N VAL A 394 -1.77 28.75 32.97
CA VAL A 394 -1.22 29.49 31.83
C VAL A 394 -1.14 28.61 30.59
N PHE A 395 -0.59 27.38 30.71
CA PHE A 395 -0.53 26.46 29.59
C PHE A 395 -1.91 25.96 29.14
N PHE A 396 -2.87 25.82 30.06
CA PHE A 396 -4.26 25.50 29.72
C PHE A 396 -4.89 26.60 28.88
N ILE A 397 -4.73 27.87 29.27
CA ILE A 397 -5.23 29.02 28.50
C ILE A 397 -4.58 29.05 27.11
N ILE A 398 -3.25 28.89 27.03
CA ILE A 398 -2.53 28.86 25.74
C ILE A 398 -3.02 27.70 24.87
N CYS A 399 -3.09 26.50 25.43
CA CYS A 399 -3.50 25.28 24.75
C CYS A 399 -4.95 25.38 24.22
N PHE A 400 -5.86 25.86 25.05
CA PHE A 400 -7.29 25.97 24.71
C PHE A 400 -7.57 27.08 23.69
N PHE A 401 -7.00 28.27 23.88
CA PHE A 401 -7.33 29.43 23.04
C PHE A 401 -6.45 29.57 21.79
N LEU A 402 -5.14 29.30 21.89
CA LEU A 402 -4.20 29.55 20.79
C LEU A 402 -3.97 28.31 19.93
N LEU A 403 -3.74 27.16 20.58
CA LEU A 403 -3.28 25.95 19.89
C LEU A 403 -4.40 24.92 19.64
N LYS A 404 -5.59 25.13 20.20
CA LYS A 404 -6.75 24.21 20.17
C LYS A 404 -6.38 22.75 20.49
N CYS A 405 -5.38 22.50 21.33
CA CYS A 405 -5.00 21.13 21.64
C CYS A 405 -5.96 20.51 22.65
N ASN A 406 -5.94 19.18 22.71
CA ASN A 406 -6.70 18.43 23.69
C ASN A 406 -6.16 18.68 25.11
N THR A 407 -6.99 19.29 25.96
CA THR A 407 -6.60 19.72 27.31
C THR A 407 -6.32 18.55 28.26
N ILE A 408 -6.78 17.34 27.94
CA ILE A 408 -6.50 16.12 28.71
C ILE A 408 -4.99 15.84 28.76
N PHE A 409 -4.23 16.18 27.72
CA PHE A 409 -2.78 16.04 27.71
C PHE A 409 -2.10 16.84 28.85
N LEU A 410 -2.64 18.00 29.22
CA LEU A 410 -2.13 18.79 30.33
C LEU A 410 -2.33 18.10 31.69
N VAL A 411 -3.40 17.31 31.83
CA VAL A 411 -3.64 16.52 33.04
C VAL A 411 -2.58 15.43 33.18
N PHE A 412 -2.22 14.76 32.09
CA PHE A 412 -1.12 13.79 32.08
C PHE A 412 0.21 14.45 32.46
N LEU A 413 0.54 15.61 31.90
CA LEU A 413 1.75 16.36 32.26
C LEU A 413 1.76 16.74 33.76
N PHE A 414 0.63 17.18 34.30
CA PHE A 414 0.48 17.49 35.72
C PHE A 414 0.80 16.29 36.60
N ILE A 415 0.16 15.15 36.31
CA ILE A 415 0.35 13.89 37.03
C ILE A 415 1.82 13.46 36.95
N TYR A 416 2.43 13.55 35.77
CA TYR A 416 3.83 13.19 35.55
C TYR A 416 4.77 14.00 36.44
N ILE A 417 4.65 15.33 36.45
CA ILE A 417 5.48 16.22 37.29
C ILE A 417 5.20 15.99 38.79
N PHE A 418 3.94 15.76 39.15
CA PHE A 418 3.52 15.52 40.53
C PHE A 418 4.10 14.22 41.10
N THR A 419 4.19 13.15 40.30
CA THR A 419 4.79 11.87 40.72
C THR A 419 6.24 12.04 41.20
N PHE A 420 7.05 12.84 40.52
CA PHE A 420 8.42 13.07 40.99
C PHE A 420 8.47 13.78 42.35
N TRP A 421 7.51 14.65 42.64
CA TRP A 421 7.41 15.29 43.95
C TRP A 421 7.09 14.27 45.07
N ILE A 422 6.22 13.30 44.80
CA ILE A 422 5.94 12.17 45.72
C ILE A 422 7.22 11.35 45.95
N ILE A 423 7.96 11.03 44.90
CA ILE A 423 9.22 10.26 44.99
C ILE A 423 10.24 11.00 45.86
N LYS A 424 10.37 12.34 45.72
CA LYS A 424 11.24 13.16 46.59
C LYS A 424 10.87 13.04 48.07
N LYS A 425 9.57 13.07 48.39
CA LYS A 425 9.07 13.02 49.78
C LYS A 425 9.32 11.68 50.46
N SER A 426 9.48 10.59 49.69
CA SER A 426 9.75 9.24 50.20
C SER A 426 11.20 9.07 50.74
N SER A 427 12.01 10.13 50.82
CA SER A 427 13.40 10.17 51.33
C SER A 427 14.38 9.15 50.73
N THR A 428 13.98 8.46 49.67
CA THR A 428 14.81 7.50 48.94
C THR A 428 14.89 7.95 47.50
N VAL A 429 16.02 8.58 47.18
CA VAL A 429 16.27 9.28 45.91
C VAL A 429 16.47 8.33 44.72
N ASN A 430 16.34 7.02 44.93
CA ASN A 430 16.46 6.02 43.87
C ASN A 430 15.08 5.58 43.38
N ILE A 431 14.91 5.53 42.05
CA ILE A 431 13.75 4.95 41.37
C ILE A 431 13.63 3.50 41.86
N ARG A 432 12.62 3.22 42.69
CA ARG A 432 12.32 1.85 43.12
C ARG A 432 11.56 1.13 42.01
N PHE A 433 11.50 -0.19 42.11
CA PHE A 433 10.62 -1.04 41.30
C PHE A 433 9.20 -0.45 41.21
N SER A 434 8.63 0.00 42.33
CA SER A 434 7.30 0.63 42.37
C SER A 434 7.16 1.89 41.50
N SER A 435 8.17 2.77 41.45
CA SER A 435 8.14 3.95 40.58
C SER A 435 8.25 3.58 39.10
N THR A 436 9.03 2.55 38.79
CA THR A 436 9.15 2.03 37.41
C THR A 436 7.83 1.43 36.94
N VAL A 437 7.18 0.60 37.78
CA VAL A 437 5.85 0.03 37.51
C VAL A 437 4.82 1.14 37.33
N PHE A 438 4.84 2.19 38.17
CA PHE A 438 3.97 3.34 37.99
C PHE A 438 4.17 4.00 36.62
N PHE A 439 5.40 4.28 36.20
CA PHE A 439 5.65 4.89 34.90
C PHE A 439 5.21 4.00 33.74
N ILE A 440 5.41 2.68 33.82
CA ILE A 440 4.91 1.74 32.82
C ILE A 440 3.39 1.83 32.70
N ILE A 441 2.66 1.76 33.82
CA ILE A 441 1.18 1.86 33.81
C ILE A 441 0.73 3.24 33.32
N PHE A 442 1.36 4.32 33.80
CA PHE A 442 1.04 5.69 33.42
C PHE A 442 1.21 5.92 31.91
N PHE A 443 2.35 5.52 31.35
CA PHE A 443 2.59 5.65 29.92
C PHE A 443 1.75 4.67 29.10
N SER A 444 1.39 3.50 29.64
CA SER A 444 0.43 2.61 28.97
C SER A 444 -0.94 3.28 28.83
N ILE A 445 -1.49 3.84 29.93
CA ILE A 445 -2.78 4.56 29.91
C ILE A 445 -2.70 5.76 28.95
N TYR A 446 -1.61 6.53 29.01
CA TYR A 446 -1.41 7.68 28.12
C TYR A 446 -1.32 7.27 26.64
N SER A 447 -0.59 6.19 26.33
CA SER A 447 -0.47 5.68 24.97
C SER A 447 -1.80 5.17 24.44
N THR A 448 -2.55 4.40 25.26
CA THR A 448 -3.89 3.94 24.91
C THR A 448 -4.85 5.11 24.67
N TYR A 449 -4.74 6.17 25.46
CA TYR A 449 -5.53 7.37 25.25
C TYR A 449 -5.22 8.05 23.92
N ILE A 450 -3.94 8.23 23.57
CA ILE A 450 -3.53 8.77 22.26
C ILE A 450 -4.04 7.89 21.12
N LEU A 451 -3.79 6.58 21.19
CA LEU A 451 -4.24 5.61 20.19
C LEU A 451 -5.75 5.69 19.97
N TYR A 452 -6.53 5.79 21.05
CA TYR A 452 -7.98 5.91 20.96
C TYR A 452 -8.41 7.21 20.27
N GLN A 453 -7.82 8.35 20.65
CA GLN A 453 -8.17 9.65 20.05
C GLN A 453 -7.79 9.71 18.58
N CYS A 454 -6.60 9.24 18.21
CA CYS A 454 -6.15 9.25 16.82
C CYS A 454 -6.98 8.28 15.95
N ASN A 455 -7.28 7.08 16.46
CA ASN A 455 -8.15 6.14 15.74
C ASN A 455 -9.55 6.72 15.53
N LEU A 456 -10.14 7.38 16.53
CA LEU A 456 -11.42 8.06 16.38
C LEU A 456 -11.37 9.19 15.34
N PHE A 457 -10.25 9.93 15.28
CA PHE A 457 -10.05 10.97 14.29
C PHE A 457 -10.01 10.38 12.87
N ASN A 458 -9.16 9.37 12.64
CA ASN A 458 -9.04 8.70 11.33
C ASN A 458 -10.37 8.05 10.91
N GLU A 459 -11.08 7.45 11.85
CA GLU A 459 -12.40 6.84 11.60
C GLU A 459 -13.44 7.88 11.20
N HIS A 460 -13.45 9.04 11.86
CA HIS A 460 -14.33 10.15 11.52
C HIS A 460 -14.01 10.77 10.15
N GLU A 461 -12.73 10.95 9.81
CA GLU A 461 -12.33 11.43 8.48
C GLU A 461 -12.69 10.40 7.39
N SER A 462 -12.50 9.10 7.66
CA SER A 462 -12.95 8.04 6.76
C SER A 462 -14.45 8.07 6.53
N ARG A 463 -15.27 8.24 7.59
CA ARG A 463 -16.72 8.43 7.44
C ARG A 463 -17.10 9.64 6.60
N LYS A 464 -16.38 10.76 6.71
CA LYS A 464 -16.65 11.94 5.86
C LYS A 464 -16.38 11.63 4.39
N ILE A 465 -15.29 10.92 4.09
CA ILE A 465 -14.96 10.53 2.71
C ILE A 465 -16.05 9.60 2.18
N ILE A 466 -16.47 8.60 2.96
CA ILE A 466 -17.56 7.70 2.57
C ILE A 466 -18.87 8.46 2.38
N ALA A 467 -19.21 9.39 3.28
CA ALA A 467 -20.41 10.20 3.17
C ALA A 467 -20.37 11.13 1.94
N HIS A 468 -19.20 11.66 1.58
CA HIS A 468 -19.03 12.42 0.34
C HIS A 468 -19.22 11.52 -0.88
N LYS A 469 -18.58 10.34 -0.90
CA LYS A 469 -18.76 9.35 -1.98
C LYS A 469 -20.21 8.90 -2.14
N LEU A 470 -20.94 8.74 -1.03
CA LEU A 470 -22.37 8.38 -1.04
C LEU A 470 -23.30 9.55 -1.38
N ALA A 471 -22.85 10.78 -1.20
CA ALA A 471 -23.61 11.97 -1.56
C ALA A 471 -23.35 12.41 -3.02
N GLU A 472 -22.32 11.84 -3.64
CA GLU A 472 -21.99 12.03 -5.03
C GLU A 472 -22.79 11.01 -5.84
N ASP A 473 -23.77 11.49 -6.61
CA ASP A 473 -24.63 10.63 -7.44
C ASP A 473 -23.87 10.04 -8.66
N LYS A 474 -22.57 10.33 -8.79
CA LYS A 474 -21.70 9.90 -9.88
C LYS A 474 -20.86 8.71 -9.42
N ASP A 475 -20.54 7.79 -10.33
CA ASP A 475 -19.55 6.72 -10.15
C ASP A 475 -18.21 7.12 -10.80
N PRO A 476 -17.22 7.59 -10.01
CA PRO A 476 -15.92 7.99 -10.55
C PRO A 476 -15.11 6.81 -11.11
N GLU A 477 -15.37 5.58 -10.65
CA GLU A 477 -14.70 4.39 -11.16
C GLU A 477 -15.18 4.10 -12.59
N LEU A 478 -16.49 4.24 -12.85
CA LEU A 478 -17.05 4.17 -14.20
C LEU A 478 -16.43 5.21 -15.14
N GLU A 479 -16.39 6.49 -14.71
CA GLU A 479 -15.85 7.59 -15.52
C GLU A 479 -14.38 7.34 -15.87
N TYR A 480 -13.59 6.84 -14.91
CA TYR A 480 -12.19 6.47 -15.11
C TYR A 480 -12.05 5.30 -16.10
N ILE A 481 -12.79 4.20 -15.90
CA ILE A 481 -12.69 3.00 -16.76
C ILE A 481 -13.16 3.32 -18.19
N PHE A 482 -14.20 4.14 -18.35
CA PHE A 482 -14.74 4.51 -19.66
C PHE A 482 -13.69 5.17 -20.56
N SER A 483 -12.77 5.95 -19.99
CA SER A 483 -11.68 6.59 -20.76
C SER A 483 -10.81 5.58 -21.51
N SER A 484 -10.55 4.41 -20.91
CA SER A 484 -9.80 3.33 -21.56
C SER A 484 -10.61 2.65 -22.66
N ILE A 485 -11.93 2.51 -22.45
CA ILE A 485 -12.84 1.88 -23.41
C ILE A 485 -12.99 2.74 -24.64
N ARG A 486 -13.16 4.06 -24.46
CA ARG A 486 -13.21 5.02 -25.55
C ARG A 486 -12.04 4.82 -26.50
N ASN A 487 -10.80 4.79 -25.97
CA ASN A 487 -9.61 4.56 -26.78
C ASN A 487 -9.64 3.19 -27.48
N SER A 488 -10.07 2.13 -26.78
CA SER A 488 -10.19 0.80 -27.38
C SER A 488 -11.22 0.71 -28.50
N VAL A 489 -12.33 1.44 -28.36
CA VAL A 489 -13.45 1.47 -29.31
C VAL A 489 -13.11 2.29 -30.55
N GLU A 490 -12.48 3.45 -30.38
CA GLU A 490 -12.04 4.31 -31.49
C GLU A 490 -10.96 3.63 -32.35
N THR A 491 -10.11 2.80 -31.75
CA THR A 491 -9.00 2.11 -32.44
C THR A 491 -9.38 0.73 -33.00
N ASP A 492 -10.57 0.21 -32.73
CA ASP A 492 -11.02 -1.10 -33.21
C ASP A 492 -11.37 -1.04 -34.71
N THR A 493 -10.54 -1.67 -35.54
CA THR A 493 -10.72 -1.73 -36.99
C THR A 493 -11.90 -2.61 -37.42
N VAL A 494 -12.22 -3.65 -36.66
CA VAL A 494 -13.34 -4.57 -36.95
C VAL A 494 -14.65 -3.86 -36.67
N LEU A 495 -14.75 -3.18 -35.54
CA LEU A 495 -15.92 -2.37 -35.19
C LEU A 495 -16.15 -1.25 -36.22
N ASN A 496 -15.09 -0.53 -36.62
CA ASN A 496 -15.16 0.50 -37.66
C ASN A 496 -15.69 -0.05 -38.99
N GLN A 497 -15.26 -1.26 -39.37
CA GLN A 497 -15.79 -1.92 -40.55
C GLN A 497 -17.28 -2.26 -40.40
N MET A 498 -17.69 -2.83 -39.26
CA MET A 498 -19.11 -3.15 -38.99
C MET A 498 -20.01 -1.91 -39.03
N ILE A 499 -19.54 -0.78 -38.47
CA ILE A 499 -20.26 0.50 -38.49
C ILE A 499 -20.34 1.04 -39.93
N THR A 500 -19.26 0.94 -40.70
CA THR A 500 -19.24 1.35 -42.11
C THR A 500 -20.22 0.52 -42.95
N GLU A 501 -20.24 -0.79 -42.74
CA GLU A 501 -21.19 -1.70 -43.41
C GLU A 501 -22.64 -1.38 -43.03
N TYR A 502 -22.91 -1.03 -41.76
CA TYR A 502 -24.21 -0.55 -41.33
C TYR A 502 -24.62 0.76 -42.04
N MET A 503 -23.69 1.72 -42.22
CA MET A 503 -23.99 3.00 -42.89
C MET A 503 -24.33 2.87 -44.39
N TYR A 504 -23.72 1.92 -45.10
CA TYR A 504 -23.92 1.72 -46.54
C TYR A 504 -24.82 0.52 -46.89
N GLY A 505 -25.14 -0.31 -45.90
CA GLY A 505 -25.92 -1.53 -46.04
C GLY A 505 -27.43 -1.30 -46.07
N THR A 506 -28.17 -2.29 -46.57
CA THR A 506 -29.64 -2.32 -46.55
C THR A 506 -30.22 -3.11 -45.36
N ILE A 507 -29.36 -3.71 -44.53
CA ILE A 507 -29.74 -4.60 -43.42
C ILE A 507 -29.33 -3.92 -42.11
N ASP A 508 -30.24 -3.89 -41.14
CA ASP A 508 -30.01 -3.35 -39.81
C ASP A 508 -29.20 -4.35 -38.97
N ASN A 509 -27.87 -4.19 -39.00
CA ASN A 509 -26.93 -4.98 -38.19
C ASN A 509 -26.71 -4.38 -36.78
N SER A 510 -27.57 -3.46 -36.31
CA SER A 510 -27.38 -2.84 -34.99
C SER A 510 -27.36 -3.81 -33.79
N PRO A 511 -28.10 -4.95 -33.79
CA PRO A 511 -27.97 -5.95 -32.72
C PRO A 511 -26.58 -6.61 -32.70
N GLU A 512 -26.01 -6.91 -33.86
CA GLU A 512 -24.68 -7.54 -33.97
C GLU A 512 -23.57 -6.62 -33.47
N ILE A 513 -23.65 -5.32 -33.80
CA ILE A 513 -22.74 -4.29 -33.28
C ILE A 513 -22.85 -4.17 -31.75
N ALA A 514 -24.08 -4.19 -31.22
CA ALA A 514 -24.32 -4.11 -29.79
C ALA A 514 -23.75 -5.33 -29.03
N ASP A 515 -23.91 -6.54 -29.58
CA ASP A 515 -23.35 -7.76 -28.99
C ASP A 515 -21.82 -7.78 -29.07
N TYR A 516 -21.23 -7.32 -30.18
CA TYR A 516 -19.78 -7.17 -30.32
C TYR A 516 -19.22 -6.20 -29.27
N LEU A 517 -19.81 -5.01 -29.13
CA LEU A 517 -19.40 -4.03 -28.11
C LEU A 517 -19.48 -4.61 -26.68
N ARG A 518 -20.58 -5.31 -26.38
CA ARG A 518 -20.79 -5.93 -25.07
C ARG A 518 -19.74 -7.00 -24.75
N ASN A 519 -19.41 -7.84 -25.72
CA ASN A 519 -18.54 -9.00 -25.51
C ASN A 519 -17.04 -8.66 -25.58
N ASN A 520 -16.65 -7.60 -26.30
CA ASN A 520 -15.24 -7.26 -26.50
C ASN A 520 -14.77 -6.05 -25.69
N HIS A 521 -15.60 -5.00 -25.54
CA HIS A 521 -15.19 -3.76 -24.88
C HIS A 521 -15.82 -3.56 -23.50
N PHE A 522 -17.09 -3.95 -23.34
CA PHE A 522 -17.84 -3.73 -22.10
C PHE A 522 -17.97 -5.01 -21.26
N THR A 523 -16.83 -5.64 -20.96
CA THR A 523 -16.75 -6.88 -20.16
C THR A 523 -16.47 -6.61 -18.67
N GLY A 524 -16.63 -7.63 -17.83
CA GLY A 524 -16.26 -7.55 -16.40
C GLY A 524 -17.08 -6.52 -15.61
N TYR A 525 -16.46 -5.37 -15.31
CA TYR A 525 -17.02 -4.28 -14.48
C TYR A 525 -18.40 -3.82 -14.96
N TRP A 526 -18.61 -3.76 -16.28
CA TRP A 526 -19.83 -3.24 -16.88
C TRP A 526 -21.06 -4.13 -16.71
N LYS A 527 -20.89 -5.38 -16.26
CA LYS A 527 -22.02 -6.25 -15.90
C LYS A 527 -22.84 -5.72 -14.71
N LYS A 528 -22.33 -4.71 -13.98
CA LYS A 528 -23.06 -3.98 -12.94
C LYS A 528 -24.13 -3.05 -13.51
N TYR A 529 -24.08 -2.75 -14.81
CA TYR A 529 -24.95 -1.78 -15.48
C TYR A 529 -25.81 -2.44 -16.56
N ASP A 530 -27.01 -1.88 -16.74
CA ASP A 530 -27.85 -2.18 -17.89
C ASP A 530 -27.39 -1.35 -19.09
N LEU A 531 -26.52 -1.95 -19.91
CA LEU A 531 -25.98 -1.31 -21.10
C LEU A 531 -26.98 -1.30 -22.26
N LEU A 532 -27.21 -0.13 -22.83
CA LEU A 532 -27.97 0.08 -24.07
C LEU A 532 -27.05 0.72 -25.12
N PHE A 533 -26.88 0.04 -26.24
CA PHE A 533 -26.14 0.55 -27.39
C PHE A 533 -27.12 0.99 -28.48
N THR A 534 -26.93 2.20 -29.00
CA THR A 534 -27.73 2.72 -30.12
C THR A 534 -26.81 3.29 -31.18
N VAL A 535 -26.87 2.73 -32.39
CA VAL A 535 -26.13 3.24 -33.54
C VAL A 535 -26.99 4.29 -34.24
N CYS A 536 -26.60 5.56 -34.17
CA CYS A 536 -27.30 6.64 -34.84
C CYS A 536 -26.67 6.92 -36.21
N ASP A 537 -27.51 7.05 -37.24
CA ASP A 537 -27.13 7.60 -38.55
C ASP A 537 -28.00 8.82 -38.88
N SER A 538 -27.64 9.57 -39.94
CA SER A 538 -28.34 10.79 -40.34
C SER A 538 -29.82 10.59 -40.71
N SER A 539 -30.24 9.36 -41.01
CA SER A 539 -31.59 8.99 -41.43
C SER A 539 -32.41 8.26 -40.35
N ARG A 540 -31.76 7.75 -39.30
CA ARG A 540 -32.39 6.95 -38.24
C ARG A 540 -33.30 7.81 -37.37
N THR A 541 -34.58 7.44 -37.33
CA THR A 541 -35.57 8.03 -36.43
C THR A 541 -35.91 7.07 -35.29
N LEU A 542 -35.96 7.57 -34.07
CA LEU A 542 -36.38 6.83 -32.88
C LEU A 542 -37.88 7.06 -32.63
N ASP A 543 -38.59 6.00 -32.27
CA ASP A 543 -39.97 6.07 -31.75
C ASP A 543 -39.92 6.06 -30.22
N ILE A 544 -40.20 7.22 -29.62
CA ILE A 544 -40.10 7.40 -28.17
C ILE A 544 -41.43 7.07 -27.51
N GLN A 545 -41.40 6.05 -26.66
CA GLN A 545 -42.55 5.60 -25.87
C GLN A 545 -42.41 6.04 -24.40
N PRO A 546 -43.51 6.41 -23.73
CA PRO A 546 -44.92 6.34 -24.15
C PRO A 546 -45.44 7.55 -24.95
N GLU A 547 -44.62 8.58 -25.17
CA GLU A 547 -45.06 9.85 -25.77
C GLU A 547 -45.42 9.74 -27.27
N ASN A 548 -45.08 8.64 -27.94
CA ASN A 548 -45.42 8.31 -29.33
C ASN A 548 -45.03 9.41 -30.33
N TYR A 549 -43.78 9.87 -30.28
CA TYR A 549 -43.26 10.81 -31.29
C TYR A 549 -41.97 10.28 -31.93
N LEU A 550 -41.80 10.65 -33.20
CA LEU A 550 -40.62 10.35 -34.00
C LEU A 550 -39.65 11.52 -33.96
N ILE A 551 -38.40 11.24 -33.65
CA ILE A 551 -37.30 12.22 -33.61
C ILE A 551 -36.04 11.59 -34.21
N ASN A 552 -35.17 12.40 -34.81
CA ASN A 552 -33.87 11.91 -35.26
C ASN A 552 -33.05 11.39 -34.07
N CYS A 553 -32.33 10.29 -34.28
CA CYS A 553 -31.55 9.60 -33.24
C CYS A 553 -30.51 10.51 -32.58
N TYR A 554 -29.74 11.24 -33.39
CA TYR A 554 -28.72 12.17 -32.91
C TYR A 554 -29.36 13.33 -32.13
N ASP A 555 -30.39 13.95 -32.71
CA ASP A 555 -31.08 15.09 -32.08
C ASP A 555 -31.69 14.72 -30.72
N TYR A 556 -32.19 13.49 -30.57
CA TYR A 556 -32.75 12.99 -29.31
C TYR A 556 -31.71 12.92 -28.19
N PHE A 557 -30.58 12.25 -28.43
CA PHE A 557 -29.54 12.10 -27.41
C PHE A 557 -28.82 13.43 -27.15
N GLN A 558 -28.62 14.26 -28.17
CA GLN A 558 -28.09 15.61 -28.00
C GLN A 558 -29.01 16.47 -27.13
N ALA A 559 -30.33 16.39 -27.32
CA ALA A 559 -31.29 17.08 -26.46
C ALA A 559 -31.22 16.56 -25.01
N LYS A 560 -31.08 15.25 -24.81
CA LYS A 560 -30.89 14.67 -23.46
C LYS A 560 -29.64 15.18 -22.77
N ILE A 561 -28.52 15.29 -23.49
CA ILE A 561 -27.27 15.87 -22.97
C ILE A 561 -27.49 17.35 -22.61
N ASN A 562 -28.13 18.13 -23.49
CA ASN A 562 -28.34 19.56 -23.23
C ASN A 562 -29.30 19.85 -22.07
N ASP A 563 -30.35 19.03 -21.93
CA ASP A 563 -31.42 19.26 -20.95
C ASP A 563 -31.07 18.70 -19.56
N TYR A 564 -30.34 17.57 -19.50
CA TYR A 564 -30.10 16.82 -18.26
C TYR A 564 -28.62 16.44 -18.03
N GLY A 565 -27.76 16.63 -19.02
CA GLY A 565 -26.38 16.20 -19.00
C GLY A 565 -25.47 17.15 -18.23
N PHE A 566 -24.66 16.56 -17.36
CA PHE A 566 -23.52 17.19 -16.74
C PHE A 566 -22.25 16.57 -17.32
N GLU A 567 -21.27 17.42 -17.61
CA GLU A 567 -19.95 16.96 -18.01
C GLU A 567 -19.31 16.10 -16.90
N THR A 568 -18.57 15.08 -17.33
CA THR A 568 -17.77 14.20 -16.48
C THR A 568 -16.30 14.51 -16.68
N ASP A 569 -15.42 13.87 -15.90
CA ASP A 569 -13.97 14.00 -16.09
C ASP A 569 -13.49 13.31 -17.39
N CYS A 570 -14.34 12.51 -18.04
CA CYS A 570 -14.08 11.91 -19.34
C CYS A 570 -14.82 12.68 -20.44
N GLU A 571 -14.09 13.12 -21.46
CA GLU A 571 -14.70 13.66 -22.68
C GLU A 571 -15.60 12.58 -23.32
N ASP A 572 -16.73 13.02 -23.89
CA ASP A 572 -17.76 12.20 -24.54
C ASP A 572 -18.57 11.29 -23.61
N LEU A 573 -18.46 11.48 -22.29
CA LEU A 573 -19.30 10.84 -21.28
C LEU A 573 -20.06 11.90 -20.48
N TYR A 574 -21.37 11.73 -20.37
CA TYR A 574 -22.27 12.66 -19.69
C TYR A 574 -23.05 11.96 -18.59
N TYR A 575 -23.10 12.59 -17.42
CA TYR A 575 -23.94 12.16 -16.31
C TYR A 575 -25.33 12.79 -16.44
N LEU A 576 -26.38 11.98 -16.56
CA LEU A 576 -27.75 12.44 -16.72
C LEU A 576 -28.46 12.49 -15.36
N ARG A 577 -28.70 13.69 -14.84
CA ARG A 577 -29.45 13.85 -13.57
C ARG A 577 -30.95 13.79 -13.84
N SER A 578 -31.61 12.71 -13.41
CA SER A 578 -33.08 12.59 -13.46
C SER A 578 -33.68 12.55 -12.06
N GLU A 579 -34.91 13.04 -11.90
CA GLU A 579 -35.68 12.93 -10.64
C GLU A 579 -36.14 11.48 -10.35
N ALA A 580 -36.05 10.59 -11.33
CA ALA A 580 -36.27 9.15 -11.15
C ALA A 580 -34.96 8.48 -10.70
N GLU A 581 -35.04 7.68 -9.64
CA GLU A 581 -33.98 7.09 -8.78
C GLU A 581 -32.86 6.27 -9.46
N ASN A 582 -32.65 6.34 -10.78
CA ASN A 582 -31.60 5.59 -11.45
C ASN A 582 -30.55 6.55 -12.04
N GLU A 583 -29.33 6.43 -11.53
CA GLU A 583 -28.11 7.01 -12.11
C GLU A 583 -27.98 6.56 -13.56
N LYS A 584 -27.82 7.51 -14.49
CA LYS A 584 -27.72 7.22 -15.92
C LYS A 584 -26.52 7.95 -16.49
N TYR A 585 -25.64 7.17 -17.12
CA TYR A 585 -24.56 7.68 -17.95
C TYR A 585 -24.93 7.57 -19.42
N LEU A 586 -24.52 8.56 -20.21
CA LEU A 586 -24.67 8.57 -21.65
C LEU A 586 -23.32 8.89 -22.27
N GLY A 587 -22.74 7.90 -22.94
CA GLY A 587 -21.54 8.06 -23.76
C GLY A 587 -21.91 8.32 -25.22
N MET A 588 -21.24 9.26 -25.87
CA MET A 588 -21.49 9.63 -27.26
C MET A 588 -20.19 9.56 -28.06
N LEU A 589 -19.98 8.45 -28.77
CA LEU A 589 -18.76 8.20 -29.53
C LEU A 589 -19.02 8.45 -31.02
N ASP A 590 -18.27 9.38 -31.59
CA ASP A 590 -18.37 9.73 -33.01
C ASP A 590 -17.37 8.91 -33.84
N PHE A 591 -17.86 8.29 -34.91
CA PHE A 591 -17.04 7.54 -35.86
C PHE A 591 -17.00 8.28 -37.20
N SER A 592 -15.81 8.58 -37.70
CA SER A 592 -15.58 9.38 -38.92
C SER A 592 -15.33 8.55 -40.17
#